data_AF-A0A317WF72-F1
#
_entry.id   AF-A0A317WF72-F1
#
_cell.length_a   1.000
_cell.length_b   1.000
_cell.length_c   1.000
_cell.angle_alpha   90.00
_cell.angle_beta   90.00
_cell.angle_gamma   90.00
#
_symmetry.space_group_name_H-M   'P 1'
#
loop_
_entity.id
_entity.type
_entity.pdbx_description
1 polymer ?
#
loop_
_entity_poly.entity_id
_entity_poly.type
_entity_poly.pdbx_seq_one_letter_code
_entity_poly.pdbx_strand_id
1 'polypeptide(L)'
;MATRVHYWYGCHRLNVTSDLFVILPANHRGCANCHVTSESSDLFEYTSGRWIYNDALRHRERKRVFNVPELKRLAARSVHQKEEDVVGFEKLAEGGFNRSFLITMRDSFRFIARVPYQITQPKPLVIASEVATMNFLRSHNIPAPRVYGFSATPDNPAETEYIFMEFVQGRNVGDIWFDLSEAERTKIITNLVQLESRLFALRFPASGRLYYCTDCPESSRVIIPTQLSTEKPRFCIGPDTSLGLWYGRRLNLPVERGPYKDCLAVLTAGATKEIAYLSKFGQPLQPIQRLRRETYDYQPQSHLDYIATLQLYLKVAPSLIPHGSPALHRPVLRHPDLQPNIFVSDELEINGLIDWQHSTVLPLFLQCAIPNSLQNYGDDVSESLRKPTLPINLDQLELEEQHQQTELFRRRHLHYLYVKTTAEMNTEHYDALAYDYSTLRRWLYQYASDPWEGDNMTLKSKLITLAKRWTDAQTEADEQLKHCQQLIGVGNEGWVPVDYYEAAKARERTLKGDALAAAETTGERRLIEQNWIFDDFSEDDYM
;
A
#
# COMPACT_ATOMS: atom_id res chain seq x y z
N MET A 1 3.19 -44.23 17.00
CA MET A 1 2.52 -43.61 15.84
C MET A 1 2.20 -42.17 16.21
N ALA A 2 3.07 -41.24 15.82
CA ALA A 2 3.08 -39.88 16.32
C ALA A 2 2.19 -38.98 15.44
N THR A 3 1.17 -38.40 16.07
CA THR A 3 0.25 -37.41 15.50
C THR A 3 0.99 -36.08 15.35
N ARG A 4 1.31 -35.68 14.12
CA ARG A 4 1.84 -34.35 13.81
C ARG A 4 0.68 -33.37 13.70
N VAL A 5 0.56 -32.47 14.67
CA VAL A 5 -0.33 -31.32 14.64
C VAL A 5 0.27 -30.28 13.69
N HIS A 6 -0.39 -30.05 12.56
CA HIS A 6 -0.05 -28.98 11.61
C HIS A 6 -0.51 -27.63 12.16
N TYR A 7 0.41 -26.84 12.71
CA TYR A 7 0.18 -25.40 12.94
C TYR A 7 0.38 -24.65 11.62
N TRP A 8 -0.71 -24.21 11.00
CA TRP A 8 -0.71 -23.22 9.93
C TRP A 8 -0.40 -21.84 10.53
N TYR A 9 0.87 -21.49 10.63
CA TYR A 9 1.26 -20.08 10.85
C TYR A 9 1.10 -19.33 9.53
N GLY A 10 0.18 -18.36 9.52
CA GLY A 10 -0.02 -17.40 8.44
C GLY A 10 1.25 -16.58 8.21
N CYS A 11 2.15 -17.09 7.37
CA CYS A 11 3.39 -16.44 6.99
C CYS A 11 3.06 -15.24 6.08
N HIS A 12 2.85 -14.08 6.68
CA HIS A 12 2.80 -12.81 5.98
C HIS A 12 4.18 -12.57 5.35
N ARG A 13 4.24 -12.56 4.02
CA ARG A 13 5.46 -12.24 3.28
C ARG A 13 5.89 -10.81 3.61
N LEU A 14 7.12 -10.67 4.08
CA LEU A 14 8.02 -9.61 3.66
C LEU A 14 8.02 -9.60 2.13
N ASN A 15 7.36 -8.61 1.52
CA ASN A 15 7.51 -8.37 0.11
C ASN A 15 8.97 -7.99 -0.14
N VAL A 16 9.54 -8.41 -1.27
CA VAL A 16 10.82 -7.86 -1.74
C VAL A 16 10.65 -6.40 -2.21
N THR A 17 9.44 -5.85 -2.12
CA THR A 17 9.12 -4.41 -2.21
C THR A 17 9.03 -3.72 -0.84
N SER A 18 9.04 -4.49 0.25
CA SER A 18 9.18 -4.01 1.62
C SER A 18 10.49 -4.55 2.18
N ASP A 19 11.59 -3.80 2.00
CA ASP A 19 12.71 -3.85 2.94
C ASP A 19 12.23 -3.24 4.29
N LEU A 20 11.16 -3.80 4.87
CA LEU A 20 10.70 -3.57 6.23
C LEU A 20 11.43 -4.58 7.11
N PHE A 21 12.74 -4.33 7.30
CA PHE A 21 13.29 -4.66 8.60
C PHE A 21 12.59 -3.73 9.58
N VAL A 22 11.96 -4.30 10.61
CA VAL A 22 11.61 -3.56 11.82
C VAL A 22 12.92 -2.96 12.33
N ILE A 23 13.18 -1.70 12.01
CA ILE A 23 14.22 -0.92 12.66
C ILE A 23 13.61 -0.54 14.01
N LEU A 24 13.91 -1.33 15.05
CA LEU A 24 13.90 -0.78 16.39
C LEU A 24 15.01 0.30 16.41
N PRO A 25 14.72 1.56 16.75
CA PRO A 25 15.78 2.53 16.95
C PRO A 25 16.72 2.01 18.03
N ALA A 26 18.02 2.08 17.76
CA ALA A 26 19.04 1.79 18.74
C ALA A 26 18.85 2.73 19.94
N ASN A 27 18.69 2.17 21.13
CA ASN A 27 18.73 2.91 22.39
C ASN A 27 20.02 3.74 22.44
N HIS A 28 19.88 5.06 22.56
CA HIS A 28 20.98 5.95 22.91
C HIS A 28 21.56 5.54 24.27
N ARG A 29 22.73 4.91 24.26
CA ARG A 29 23.65 4.93 25.41
C ARG A 29 24.94 5.58 24.96
N GLY A 30 25.16 6.81 25.42
CA GLY A 30 26.44 7.48 25.28
C GLY A 30 27.53 6.64 25.95
N CYS A 31 28.58 6.33 25.19
CA CYS A 31 29.82 5.85 25.76
C CYS A 31 30.94 6.75 25.24
N ALA A 32 31.43 7.60 26.15
CA ALA A 32 32.65 8.35 25.95
C ALA A 32 33.83 7.37 26.00
N ASN A 33 34.54 7.20 24.89
CA ASN A 33 36.00 7.34 24.87
C ASN A 33 36.57 7.30 23.45
N CYS A 34 37.56 8.17 23.30
CA CYS A 34 38.34 8.55 22.13
C CYS A 34 39.06 7.40 21.41
N HIS A 35 38.96 7.38 20.08
CA HIS A 35 40.08 7.11 19.18
C HIS A 35 39.86 7.80 17.83
N VAL A 36 40.71 8.80 17.58
CA VAL A 36 40.82 9.60 16.35
C VAL A 36 41.49 8.73 15.28
N THR A 37 40.72 8.33 14.26
CA THR A 37 41.10 8.00 12.84
C THR A 37 39.97 7.31 12.04
N SER A 38 38.71 7.30 12.50
CA SER A 38 37.60 6.52 11.90
C SER A 38 36.50 7.36 11.20
N GLU A 39 36.54 8.70 11.28
CA GLU A 39 35.43 9.57 10.81
C GLU A 39 35.06 9.43 9.32
N SER A 40 35.99 9.02 8.43
CA SER A 40 35.69 8.97 7.00
C SER A 40 34.90 7.74 6.54
N SER A 41 35.02 6.60 7.24
CA SER A 41 34.36 5.35 6.78
C SER A 41 32.87 5.35 7.09
N ASP A 42 32.46 5.96 8.20
CA ASP A 42 31.08 5.88 8.70
C ASP A 42 30.07 6.65 7.83
N LEU A 43 30.54 7.66 7.08
CA LEU A 43 29.72 8.43 6.16
C LEU A 43 29.34 7.67 4.89
N PHE A 44 30.13 6.65 4.52
CA PHE A 44 29.98 5.94 3.24
C PHE A 44 29.44 4.52 3.40
N GLU A 45 29.70 3.87 4.53
CA GLU A 45 29.29 2.50 4.82
C GLU A 45 27.92 2.40 5.49
N TYR A 46 27.22 1.29 5.28
CA TYR A 46 26.01 0.95 6.03
C TYR A 46 26.41 0.33 7.38
N THR A 47 25.83 0.80 8.48
CA THR A 47 26.27 0.48 9.86
C THR A 47 25.13 0.13 10.82
N SER A 48 23.88 0.44 10.51
CA SER A 48 22.72 0.19 11.39
C SER A 48 22.38 -1.29 11.57
N GLY A 49 22.95 -2.18 10.76
CA GLY A 49 22.68 -3.61 10.87
C GLY A 49 23.52 -4.47 9.94
N ARG A 50 23.29 -5.79 10.02
CA ARG A 50 23.91 -6.82 9.20
C ARG A 50 22.86 -7.81 8.72
N TRP A 51 23.14 -8.47 7.60
CA TRP A 51 22.26 -9.49 7.04
C TRP A 51 22.77 -10.89 7.39
N ILE A 52 21.85 -11.77 7.79
CA ILE A 52 22.16 -13.17 8.08
C ILE A 52 22.70 -13.91 6.84
N TYR A 53 22.33 -13.45 5.64
CA TYR A 53 22.79 -13.98 4.37
C TYR A 53 23.07 -12.83 3.38
N ASN A 54 23.99 -13.05 2.45
CA ASN A 54 24.41 -12.05 1.46
C ASN A 54 24.96 -10.74 2.07
N ASP A 55 25.43 -10.75 3.32
CA ASP A 55 25.88 -9.56 4.05
C ASP A 55 26.83 -8.66 3.25
N ALA A 56 27.92 -9.23 2.73
CA ALA A 56 28.89 -8.49 1.91
C ALA A 56 28.27 -7.88 0.64
N LEU A 57 27.31 -8.57 0.02
CA LEU A 57 26.58 -8.06 -1.14
C LEU A 57 25.68 -6.88 -0.74
N ARG A 58 24.91 -7.03 0.35
CA ARG A 58 23.97 -6.02 0.84
C ARG A 58 24.67 -4.75 1.32
N HIS A 59 25.85 -4.87 1.95
CA HIS A 59 26.72 -3.74 2.27
C HIS A 59 27.24 -3.06 1.00
N ARG A 60 27.74 -3.82 0.02
CA ARG A 60 28.25 -3.25 -1.24
C ARG A 60 27.18 -2.46 -1.99
N GLU A 61 25.94 -2.95 -2.03
CA GLU A 61 24.79 -2.26 -2.67
C GLU A 61 24.42 -0.93 -1.99
N ARG A 62 24.78 -0.78 -0.70
CA ARG A 62 24.49 0.39 0.14
C ARG A 62 25.71 1.27 0.42
N LYS A 63 26.90 0.84 -0.02
CA LYS A 63 28.08 1.69 -0.02
C LYS A 63 27.93 2.79 -1.05
N ARG A 64 28.10 4.05 -0.63
CA ARG A 64 28.03 5.21 -1.50
C ARG A 64 29.10 6.20 -1.09
N VAL A 65 30.05 6.42 -1.99
CA VAL A 65 31.08 7.47 -1.87
C VAL A 65 30.62 8.70 -2.64
N PHE A 66 30.83 9.88 -2.08
CA PHE A 66 30.46 11.16 -2.64
C PHE A 66 31.36 12.26 -2.08
N ASN A 67 31.38 13.43 -2.72
CA ASN A 67 32.22 14.56 -2.31
C ASN A 67 31.55 15.33 -1.15
N VAL A 68 32.00 15.07 0.08
CA VAL A 68 31.42 15.64 1.31
C VAL A 68 31.56 17.17 1.38
N PRO A 69 32.75 17.79 1.13
CA PRO A 69 32.87 19.24 1.06
C PRO A 69 31.89 19.89 0.08
N GLU A 70 31.79 19.37 -1.14
CA GLU A 70 30.88 19.92 -2.14
C GLU A 70 29.42 19.73 -1.77
N LEU A 71 29.05 18.60 -1.14
CA LEU A 71 27.69 18.41 -0.62
C LEU A 71 27.35 19.45 0.46
N LYS A 72 28.28 19.75 1.39
CA LYS A 72 28.08 20.80 2.41
C LYS A 72 27.92 22.18 1.78
N ARG A 73 28.74 22.50 0.78
CA ARG A 73 28.65 23.76 0.04
C ARG A 73 27.30 23.91 -0.67
N LEU A 74 26.85 22.85 -1.35
CA LEU A 74 25.54 22.82 -2.01
C LEU A 74 24.40 22.93 -1.00
N ALA A 75 24.53 22.29 0.17
CA ALA A 75 23.56 22.35 1.26
C ALA A 75 23.40 23.78 1.79
N ALA A 76 24.51 24.45 2.14
CA ALA A 76 24.50 25.83 2.62
C ALA A 76 23.87 26.79 1.60
N ARG A 77 24.23 26.63 0.32
CA ARG A 77 23.65 27.43 -0.78
C ARG A 77 22.14 27.23 -0.93
N SER A 78 21.63 26.02 -0.69
CA SER A 78 20.20 25.71 -0.80
C SER A 78 19.33 26.46 0.22
N VAL A 79 19.95 26.96 1.29
CA VAL A 79 19.30 27.73 2.35
C VAL A 79 19.82 29.18 2.41
N HIS A 80 20.47 29.64 1.33
CA HIS A 80 21.02 30.99 1.18
C HIS A 80 22.07 31.39 2.23
N GLN A 81 22.84 30.42 2.72
CA GLN A 81 23.94 30.63 3.66
C GLN A 81 25.30 30.26 3.04
N LYS A 82 26.40 30.57 3.72
CA LYS A 82 27.76 30.28 3.24
C LYS A 82 28.25 28.92 3.74
N GLU A 83 29.23 28.35 3.05
CA GLU A 83 29.79 27.05 3.42
C GLU A 83 30.45 27.10 4.81
N GLU A 84 31.07 28.22 5.17
CA GLU A 84 31.73 28.43 6.47
C GLU A 84 30.73 28.50 7.64
N ASP A 85 29.43 28.56 7.35
CA ASP A 85 28.35 28.51 8.32
C ASP A 85 27.93 27.07 8.65
N VAL A 86 28.38 26.06 7.90
CA VAL A 86 28.13 24.65 8.23
C VAL A 86 29.03 24.23 9.39
N VAL A 87 28.47 24.13 10.59
CA VAL A 87 29.21 23.77 11.82
C VAL A 87 29.07 22.30 12.19
N GLY A 88 28.09 21.59 11.65
CA GLY A 88 27.86 20.16 11.91
C GLY A 88 27.40 19.40 10.66
N PHE A 89 27.89 18.18 10.52
CA PHE A 89 27.48 17.23 9.49
C PHE A 89 27.67 15.81 10.03
N GLU A 90 26.57 15.16 10.37
CA GLU A 90 26.59 13.83 10.99
C GLU A 90 25.54 12.91 10.37
N LYS A 91 25.83 11.62 10.34
CA LYS A 91 24.85 10.62 9.89
C LYS A 91 23.73 10.55 10.92
N LEU A 92 22.51 10.87 10.50
CA LEU A 92 21.33 10.85 11.36
C LEU A 92 20.66 9.48 11.35
N ALA A 93 20.43 8.93 10.15
CA ALA A 93 19.71 7.70 9.96
C ALA A 93 20.09 7.04 8.63
N GLU A 94 19.85 5.74 8.53
CA GLU A 94 19.96 5.00 7.28
C GLU A 94 18.88 3.94 7.19
N GLY A 95 18.21 3.88 6.02
CA GLY A 95 17.10 2.96 5.75
C GLY A 95 17.44 1.92 4.68
N GLY A 96 16.42 1.35 4.06
CA GLY A 96 16.59 0.38 2.97
C GLY A 96 17.19 0.99 1.70
N PHE A 97 16.84 2.23 1.40
CA PHE A 97 17.10 2.88 0.10
C PHE A 97 17.97 4.13 0.16
N ASN A 98 18.13 4.75 1.33
CA ASN A 98 18.80 6.04 1.46
C ASN A 98 19.53 6.16 2.80
N ARG A 99 20.50 7.06 2.83
CA ARG A 99 21.18 7.57 4.02
C ARG A 99 20.80 9.03 4.23
N SER A 100 20.56 9.42 5.47
CA SER A 100 20.21 10.77 5.86
C SER A 100 21.26 11.35 6.79
N PHE A 101 21.71 12.57 6.48
CA PHE A 101 22.66 13.33 7.26
C PHE A 101 21.97 14.56 7.85
N LEU A 102 22.23 14.82 9.12
CA LEU A 102 21.85 16.07 9.75
C LEU A 102 22.93 17.11 9.47
N ILE A 103 22.49 18.26 8.98
CA ILE A 103 23.33 19.43 8.77
C ILE A 103 22.93 20.48 9.79
N THR A 104 23.93 21.00 10.50
CA THR A 104 23.75 22.06 11.51
C THR A 104 24.50 23.30 11.07
N MET A 105 23.77 24.40 10.95
CA MET A 105 24.31 25.72 10.61
C MET A 105 24.71 26.49 11.87
N ARG A 106 25.56 27.51 11.72
CA ARG A 106 26.09 28.35 12.81
C ARG A 106 24.99 29.08 13.59
N ASP A 107 23.89 29.42 12.94
CA ASP A 107 22.69 30.02 13.53
C ASP A 107 21.77 28.99 14.22
N SER A 108 22.24 27.74 14.40
CA SER A 108 21.50 26.60 14.93
C SER A 108 20.38 26.09 14.02
N PHE A 109 20.23 26.60 12.79
CA PHE A 109 19.31 26.03 11.83
C PHE A 109 19.75 24.62 11.43
N ARG A 110 18.80 23.67 11.46
CA ARG A 110 19.04 22.25 11.23
C ARG A 110 18.17 21.73 10.10
N PHE A 111 18.78 20.96 9.19
CA PHE A 111 18.07 20.34 8.07
C PHE A 111 18.76 19.04 7.63
N ILE A 112 18.10 18.28 6.76
CA ILE A 112 18.52 16.95 6.33
C ILE A 112 19.06 16.97 4.92
N ALA A 113 20.19 16.29 4.70
CA ALA A 113 20.62 15.83 3.40
C ALA A 113 20.35 14.32 3.26
N ARG A 114 19.47 13.95 2.33
CA ARG A 114 19.15 12.56 2.00
C ARG A 114 19.90 12.15 0.72
N VAL A 115 20.68 11.08 0.81
CA VAL A 115 21.49 10.52 -0.29
C VAL A 115 21.02 9.09 -0.59
N PRO A 116 20.58 8.77 -1.81
CA PRO A 116 20.11 7.43 -2.17
C PRO A 116 21.26 6.44 -2.35
N TYR A 117 20.99 5.18 -2.06
CA TYR A 117 21.90 4.06 -2.34
C TYR A 117 21.92 3.68 -3.81
N GLN A 118 22.93 2.90 -4.20
CA GLN A 118 23.09 2.46 -5.58
C GLN A 118 21.95 1.56 -6.06
N ILE A 119 21.33 0.82 -5.13
CA ILE A 119 20.22 -0.10 -5.38
C ILE A 119 18.93 0.60 -5.81
N THR A 120 18.74 1.88 -5.45
CA THR A 120 17.57 2.66 -5.83
C THR A 120 17.59 2.90 -7.34
N GLN A 121 16.54 2.46 -8.05
CA GLN A 121 16.44 2.58 -9.51
C GLN A 121 14.99 2.79 -9.95
N PRO A 122 14.75 3.63 -10.97
CA PRO A 122 15.69 4.55 -11.63
C PRO A 122 15.84 5.84 -10.80
N LYS A 123 17.07 6.15 -10.33
CA LYS A 123 17.30 7.25 -9.37
C LYS A 123 16.71 8.59 -9.81
N PRO A 124 16.91 9.06 -11.07
CA PRO A 124 16.42 10.37 -11.45
C PRO A 124 14.91 10.52 -11.31
N LEU A 125 14.15 9.50 -11.70
CA LEU A 125 12.69 9.53 -11.59
C LEU A 125 12.23 9.38 -10.13
N VAL A 126 12.86 8.50 -9.35
CA VAL A 126 12.49 8.30 -7.93
C VAL A 126 12.64 9.61 -7.15
N ILE A 127 13.77 10.31 -7.34
CA ILE A 127 14.07 11.55 -6.62
C ILE A 127 13.19 12.71 -7.10
N ALA A 128 13.06 12.89 -8.42
CA ALA A 128 12.18 13.90 -8.98
C ALA A 128 10.73 13.71 -8.49
N SER A 129 10.27 12.46 -8.42
CA SER A 129 8.94 12.14 -7.95
C SER A 129 8.74 12.40 -6.45
N GLU A 130 9.70 12.01 -5.62
CA GLU A 130 9.66 12.24 -4.17
C GLU A 130 9.59 13.74 -3.84
N VAL A 131 10.43 14.54 -4.51
CA VAL A 131 10.46 16.00 -4.34
C VAL A 131 9.15 16.64 -4.82
N ALA A 132 8.67 16.26 -6.01
CA ALA A 132 7.42 16.79 -6.54
C ALA A 132 6.23 16.45 -5.65
N THR A 133 6.20 15.22 -5.10
CA THR A 133 5.17 14.79 -4.15
C THR A 133 5.16 15.66 -2.91
N MET A 134 6.31 15.81 -2.22
CA MET A 134 6.37 16.62 -1.00
C MET A 134 5.92 18.07 -1.25
N ASN A 135 6.36 18.67 -2.34
CA ASN A 135 5.99 20.04 -2.67
C ASN A 135 4.51 20.18 -3.10
N PHE A 136 3.94 19.19 -3.78
CA PHE A 136 2.50 19.13 -4.09
C PHE A 136 1.67 18.99 -2.81
N LEU A 137 2.07 18.12 -1.89
CA LEU A 137 1.39 17.91 -0.62
C LEU A 137 1.41 19.17 0.26
N ARG A 138 2.56 19.85 0.34
CA ARG A 138 2.66 21.12 1.06
C ARG A 138 1.78 22.21 0.47
N SER A 139 1.62 22.28 -0.86
CA SER A 139 0.71 23.26 -1.49
C SER A 139 -0.77 22.97 -1.17
N HIS A 140 -1.08 21.78 -0.63
CA HIS A 140 -2.41 21.39 -0.17
C HIS A 140 -2.49 21.27 1.37
N ASN A 141 -1.55 21.90 2.08
CA ASN A 141 -1.46 21.93 3.55
C ASN A 141 -1.32 20.55 4.20
N ILE A 142 -0.85 19.54 3.47
CA ILE A 142 -0.47 18.24 4.03
C ILE A 142 0.95 18.38 4.60
N PRO A 143 1.22 17.91 5.84
CA PRO A 143 2.47 18.14 6.54
C PRO A 143 3.61 17.25 6.00
N ALA A 144 4.10 17.56 4.81
CA ALA A 144 5.30 16.95 4.23
C ALA A 144 6.54 17.85 4.44
N PRO A 145 7.77 17.30 4.51
CA PRO A 145 9.00 18.06 4.64
C PRO A 145 9.14 19.12 3.54
N ARG A 146 9.56 20.33 3.92
CA ARG A 146 9.95 21.36 2.95
C ARG A 146 11.24 20.94 2.24
N VAL A 147 11.27 21.03 0.92
CA VAL A 147 12.50 20.81 0.13
C VAL A 147 13.24 22.13 -0.05
N TYR A 148 14.52 22.18 0.29
CA TYR A 148 15.41 23.34 0.10
C TYR A 148 16.18 23.26 -1.22
N GLY A 149 16.51 22.05 -1.67
CA GLY A 149 17.17 21.83 -2.95
C GLY A 149 17.36 20.34 -3.22
N PHE A 150 17.58 19.95 -4.47
CA PHE A 150 17.84 18.55 -4.82
C PHE A 150 18.66 18.45 -6.11
N SER A 151 19.30 17.30 -6.31
CA SER A 151 19.84 16.89 -7.61
C SER A 151 19.41 15.46 -7.87
N ALA A 152 18.70 15.24 -8.98
CA ALA A 152 18.23 13.92 -9.39
C ALA A 152 19.28 13.11 -10.16
N THR A 153 20.40 13.73 -10.53
CA THR A 153 21.52 13.11 -11.24
C THR A 153 22.82 13.29 -10.44
N PRO A 154 23.82 12.40 -10.62
CA PRO A 154 25.13 12.56 -10.00
C PRO A 154 26.00 13.58 -10.74
N ASP A 155 25.52 14.17 -11.84
CA ASP A 155 26.20 15.21 -12.63
C ASP A 155 26.11 16.56 -11.91
N ASN A 156 26.76 16.62 -10.76
CA ASN A 156 26.87 17.80 -9.90
C ASN A 156 28.14 17.67 -9.03
N PRO A 157 28.61 18.77 -8.40
CA PRO A 157 29.87 18.76 -7.64
C PRO A 157 29.94 17.75 -6.47
N ALA A 158 28.80 17.32 -5.92
CA ALA A 158 28.79 16.29 -4.87
C ALA A 158 28.98 14.86 -5.41
N GLU A 159 28.93 14.67 -6.73
CA GLU A 159 29.08 13.37 -7.42
C GLU A 159 28.03 12.32 -6.99
N THR A 160 26.92 12.78 -6.42
CA THR A 160 25.78 11.94 -6.01
C THR A 160 24.49 12.71 -6.16
N GLU A 161 23.40 11.98 -6.35
CA GLU A 161 22.07 12.52 -6.18
C GLU A 161 21.82 12.86 -4.70
N TYR A 162 20.98 13.85 -4.43
CA TYR A 162 20.64 14.26 -3.07
C TYR A 162 19.30 15.01 -3.00
N ILE A 163 18.73 15.06 -1.81
CA ILE A 163 17.62 15.95 -1.43
C ILE A 163 18.01 16.67 -0.14
N PHE A 164 18.02 18.00 -0.15
CA PHE A 164 18.06 18.83 1.05
C PHE A 164 16.64 19.18 1.48
N MET A 165 16.26 18.81 2.69
CA MET A 165 14.89 18.95 3.17
C MET A 165 14.81 19.25 4.67
N GLU A 166 13.64 19.70 5.11
CA GLU A 166 13.31 20.04 6.48
C GLU A 166 13.64 18.90 7.46
N PHE A 167 14.28 19.26 8.57
CA PHE A 167 14.36 18.38 9.73
C PHE A 167 13.05 18.53 10.53
N VAL A 168 12.16 17.54 10.38
CA VAL A 168 10.85 17.53 11.04
C VAL A 168 11.05 17.45 12.56
N GLN A 169 10.51 18.43 13.28
CA GLN A 169 10.54 18.48 14.74
C GLN A 169 9.46 17.58 15.33
N GLY A 170 9.64 17.13 16.57
CA GLY A 170 8.65 16.33 17.30
C GLY A 170 9.13 14.90 17.59
N ARG A 171 8.22 14.09 18.13
CA ARG A 171 8.49 12.70 18.51
C ARG A 171 8.02 11.75 17.41
N ASN A 172 8.83 10.75 17.08
CA ASN A 172 8.41 9.70 16.16
C ASN A 172 7.37 8.82 16.86
N VAL A 173 6.23 8.58 16.20
CA VAL A 173 5.15 7.76 16.76
C VAL A 173 5.61 6.34 17.04
N GLY A 174 6.50 5.78 16.22
CA GLY A 174 7.06 4.44 16.42
C GLY A 174 7.84 4.29 17.73
N ASP A 175 8.53 5.35 18.15
CA ASP A 175 9.38 5.35 19.35
C ASP A 175 8.56 5.39 20.65
N ILE A 176 7.43 6.10 20.62
CA ILE A 176 6.58 6.30 21.80
C ILE A 176 5.35 5.38 21.82
N TRP A 177 5.08 4.62 20.75
CA TRP A 177 3.81 3.91 20.55
C TRP A 177 3.39 3.02 21.71
N PHE A 178 4.34 2.30 22.31
CA PHE A 178 4.10 1.36 23.40
C PHE A 178 3.93 2.05 24.76
N ASP A 179 4.40 3.30 24.89
CA ASP A 179 4.27 4.11 26.10
C ASP A 179 2.93 4.89 26.13
N LEU A 180 2.28 5.06 24.98
CA LEU A 180 1.01 5.77 24.88
C LEU A 180 -0.15 5.02 25.55
N SER A 181 -1.05 5.76 26.19
CA SER A 181 -2.34 5.26 26.65
C SER A 181 -3.29 4.96 25.47
N GLU A 182 -4.38 4.23 25.75
CA GLU A 182 -5.42 3.93 24.75
C GLU A 182 -6.06 5.21 24.16
N ALA A 183 -6.33 6.21 25.01
CA ALA A 183 -6.89 7.48 24.59
C ALA A 183 -5.94 8.25 23.65
N GLU A 184 -4.64 8.23 23.95
CA GLU A 184 -3.61 8.87 23.11
C GLU A 184 -3.44 8.15 21.77
N ARG A 185 -3.40 6.82 21.75
CA ARG A 185 -3.41 6.03 20.50
C ARG A 185 -4.66 6.32 19.68
N THR A 186 -5.80 6.47 20.35
CA THR A 186 -7.07 6.81 19.71
C THR A 186 -7.03 8.18 19.06
N LYS A 187 -6.42 9.16 19.73
CA LYS A 187 -6.19 10.49 19.18
C LYS A 187 -5.32 10.43 17.92
N ILE A 188 -4.19 9.71 17.97
CA ILE A 188 -3.29 9.57 16.81
C ILE A 188 -4.00 8.91 15.62
N ILE A 189 -4.76 7.83 15.85
CA ILE A 189 -5.51 7.15 14.78
C ILE A 189 -6.56 8.09 14.17
N THR A 190 -7.26 8.85 15.01
CA THR A 190 -8.23 9.85 14.52
C THR A 190 -7.56 10.91 13.65
N ASN A 191 -6.45 11.49 14.11
CA ASN A 191 -5.67 12.46 13.35
C ASN A 191 -5.14 11.88 12.04
N LEU A 192 -4.74 10.60 12.04
CA LEU A 192 -4.28 9.91 10.84
C LEU A 192 -5.41 9.72 9.82
N VAL A 193 -6.59 9.27 10.24
CA VAL A 193 -7.74 9.07 9.35
C VAL A 193 -8.22 10.40 8.76
N GLN A 194 -8.23 11.48 9.55
CA GLN A 194 -8.51 12.82 9.05
C GLN A 194 -7.51 13.26 7.97
N LEU A 195 -6.23 12.94 8.16
CA LEU A 195 -5.20 13.23 7.18
C LEU A 195 -5.34 12.38 5.91
N GLU A 196 -5.66 11.09 6.03
CA GLU A 196 -5.98 10.22 4.90
C GLU A 196 -7.21 10.70 4.13
N SER A 197 -8.26 11.16 4.81
CA SER A 197 -9.44 11.77 4.19
C SER A 197 -9.07 12.97 3.31
N ARG A 198 -8.20 13.86 3.83
CA ARG A 198 -7.67 15.00 3.07
C ARG A 198 -6.81 14.58 1.87
N LEU A 199 -5.96 13.56 2.02
CA LEU A 199 -5.18 13.00 0.92
C LEU A 199 -6.08 12.40 -0.16
N PHE A 200 -7.13 11.68 0.24
CA PHE A 200 -8.07 11.04 -0.67
C PHE A 200 -8.98 12.06 -1.34
N ALA A 201 -9.18 13.25 -0.77
CA ALA A 201 -9.91 14.33 -1.43
C ALA A 201 -9.16 14.95 -2.63
N LEU A 202 -7.84 14.79 -2.70
CA LEU A 202 -7.02 15.30 -3.82
C LEU A 202 -7.44 14.61 -5.14
N ARG A 203 -7.49 15.40 -6.22
CA ARG A 203 -7.97 14.94 -7.54
C ARG A 203 -6.81 14.79 -8.50
N PHE A 204 -6.73 13.62 -9.12
CA PHE A 204 -5.69 13.28 -10.09
C PHE A 204 -6.31 12.80 -11.40
N PRO A 205 -5.74 13.19 -12.56
CA PRO A 205 -6.28 12.86 -13.89
C PRO A 205 -5.88 11.46 -14.39
N ALA A 206 -4.94 10.80 -13.73
CA ALA A 206 -4.39 9.51 -14.11
C ALA A 206 -3.74 8.83 -12.90
N SER A 207 -3.42 7.54 -13.04
CA SER A 207 -2.62 6.77 -12.09
C SER A 207 -1.15 6.75 -12.50
N GLY A 208 -0.24 6.65 -11.53
CA GLY A 208 1.20 6.76 -11.73
C GLY A 208 1.86 7.48 -10.56
N ARG A 209 2.85 8.32 -10.84
CA ARG A 209 3.59 9.08 -9.81
C ARG A 209 3.53 10.57 -10.08
N LEU A 210 3.64 11.37 -9.03
CA LEU A 210 3.72 12.83 -9.16
C LEU A 210 5.11 13.24 -9.60
N TYR A 211 5.18 14.20 -10.53
CA TYR A 211 6.41 14.85 -10.98
C TYR A 211 6.17 16.35 -11.19
N TYR A 212 7.25 17.12 -11.26
CA TYR A 212 7.19 18.39 -11.96
C TYR A 212 7.06 18.15 -13.46
N CYS A 213 6.32 19.01 -14.14
CA CYS A 213 6.22 18.96 -15.60
C CYS A 213 7.61 19.03 -16.26
N THR A 214 8.56 19.77 -15.69
CA THR A 214 9.93 19.90 -16.21
C THR A 214 10.73 18.61 -16.17
N ASP A 215 10.41 17.70 -15.26
CA ASP A 215 11.20 16.49 -14.99
C ASP A 215 10.64 15.27 -15.74
N CYS A 216 9.52 15.43 -16.44
CA CYS A 216 8.84 14.38 -17.17
C CYS A 216 8.58 14.79 -18.63
N PRO A 217 9.01 13.98 -19.63
CA PRO A 217 8.74 14.27 -21.04
C PRO A 217 7.24 14.40 -21.34
N GLU A 218 6.90 15.24 -22.33
CA GLU A 218 5.51 15.48 -22.76
C GLU A 218 4.76 14.22 -23.17
N SER A 219 5.44 13.30 -23.85
CA SER A 219 4.88 12.01 -24.27
C SER A 219 4.54 11.07 -23.11
N SER A 220 5.07 11.33 -21.92
CA SER A 220 5.02 10.42 -20.77
C SER A 220 4.40 11.08 -19.54
N ARG A 221 3.59 12.13 -19.73
CA ARG A 221 2.94 12.85 -18.63
C ARG A 221 1.48 13.15 -18.89
N VAL A 222 0.68 13.19 -17.82
CA VAL A 222 -0.69 13.72 -17.79
C VAL A 222 -0.71 14.89 -16.83
N ILE A 223 -1.05 16.08 -17.33
CA ILE A 223 -1.02 17.33 -16.57
C ILE A 223 -2.08 17.33 -15.47
N ILE A 224 -1.69 17.70 -14.25
CA ILE A 224 -2.65 17.97 -13.16
C ILE A 224 -3.13 19.41 -13.31
N PRO A 225 -4.44 19.65 -13.48
CA PRO A 225 -4.98 21.00 -13.63
C PRO A 225 -4.66 21.88 -12.42
N THR A 226 -4.18 23.10 -12.67
CA THR A 226 -4.06 24.16 -11.66
C THR A 226 -5.42 24.84 -11.46
N GLN A 227 -5.72 25.25 -10.23
CA GLN A 227 -6.99 25.94 -9.91
C GLN A 227 -7.11 27.30 -10.62
N LEU A 228 -5.98 27.92 -10.97
CA LEU A 228 -5.90 29.18 -11.70
C LEU A 228 -5.48 28.91 -13.15
N SER A 229 -6.39 29.23 -14.09
CA SER A 229 -6.24 29.03 -15.54
C SER A 229 -5.05 29.79 -16.17
N THR A 230 -4.54 30.83 -15.49
CA THR A 230 -3.45 31.68 -15.97
C THR A 230 -2.05 31.19 -15.59
N GLU A 231 -1.93 30.21 -14.68
CA GLU A 231 -0.64 29.67 -14.26
C GLU A 231 -0.24 28.47 -15.12
N LYS A 232 1.04 28.39 -15.49
CA LYS A 232 1.56 27.19 -16.16
C LYS A 232 1.41 25.99 -15.23
N PRO A 233 0.93 24.84 -15.73
CA PRO A 233 0.77 23.65 -14.91
C PRO A 233 2.11 23.21 -14.34
N ARG A 234 2.20 23.15 -13.01
CA ARG A 234 3.44 22.83 -12.29
C ARG A 234 3.66 21.33 -12.16
N PHE A 235 2.60 20.56 -11.95
CA PHE A 235 2.67 19.14 -11.63
C PHE A 235 2.00 18.26 -12.68
N CYS A 236 2.49 17.05 -12.83
CA CYS A 236 1.90 16.04 -13.70
C CYS A 236 1.99 14.64 -13.07
N ILE A 237 1.13 13.73 -13.55
CA ILE A 237 1.28 12.30 -13.32
C ILE A 237 2.17 11.73 -14.43
N GLY A 238 3.23 11.04 -14.04
CA GLY A 238 4.18 10.39 -14.93
C GLY A 238 4.32 8.89 -14.64
N PRO A 239 5.42 8.27 -15.12
CA PRO A 239 5.64 6.84 -14.98
C PRO A 239 5.71 6.36 -13.53
N ASP A 240 5.24 5.14 -13.28
CA ASP A 240 5.35 4.42 -12.03
C ASP A 240 6.80 3.96 -11.77
N THR A 241 7.37 4.41 -10.65
CA THR A 241 8.71 4.06 -10.14
C THR A 241 8.70 2.97 -9.06
N SER A 242 7.64 2.17 -8.99
CA SER A 242 7.58 0.96 -8.15
C SER A 242 8.79 0.07 -8.44
N LEU A 243 9.54 -0.33 -7.41
CA LEU A 243 10.78 -1.09 -7.56
C LEU A 243 10.62 -2.34 -8.45
N GLY A 244 9.51 -3.06 -8.31
CA GLY A 244 9.18 -4.26 -9.10
C GLY A 244 9.08 -4.03 -10.62
N LEU A 245 8.91 -2.77 -11.06
CA LEU A 245 8.86 -2.39 -12.48
C LEU A 245 10.24 -2.13 -13.09
N TRP A 246 11.26 -1.87 -12.26
CA TRP A 246 12.57 -1.38 -12.70
C TRP A 246 13.74 -2.25 -12.25
N TYR A 247 13.55 -3.08 -11.23
CA TYR A 247 14.63 -3.84 -10.59
C TYR A 247 15.39 -4.78 -11.55
N GLY A 248 16.72 -4.69 -11.50
CA GLY A 248 17.64 -5.55 -12.25
C GLY A 248 17.51 -5.38 -13.76
N ARG A 249 17.43 -6.48 -14.52
CA ARG A 249 17.31 -6.44 -15.99
C ARG A 249 15.98 -5.85 -16.49
N ARG A 250 15.01 -5.58 -15.60
CA ARG A 250 13.73 -4.92 -15.96
C ARG A 250 13.91 -3.45 -16.34
N LEU A 251 14.98 -2.80 -15.86
CA LEU A 251 15.34 -1.43 -16.21
C LEU A 251 15.41 -1.21 -17.73
N ASN A 252 15.92 -2.20 -18.48
CA ASN A 252 16.16 -2.11 -19.92
C ASN A 252 15.04 -2.73 -20.77
N LEU A 253 13.87 -3.01 -20.18
CA LEU A 253 12.72 -3.51 -20.94
C LEU A 253 11.93 -2.35 -21.58
N PRO A 254 11.58 -2.45 -22.88
CA PRO A 254 10.73 -1.49 -23.56
C PRO A 254 9.27 -1.79 -23.24
N VAL A 255 8.85 -1.46 -22.02
CA VAL A 255 7.47 -1.66 -21.53
C VAL A 255 6.89 -0.34 -21.06
N GLU A 256 5.59 -0.17 -21.27
CA GLU A 256 4.83 0.96 -20.73
C GLU A 256 4.87 0.92 -19.21
N ARG A 257 5.14 2.07 -18.60
CA ARG A 257 5.20 2.24 -17.13
C ARG A 257 4.25 3.33 -16.66
N GLY A 258 3.27 3.68 -17.49
CA GLY A 258 2.35 4.78 -17.25
C GLY A 258 2.91 6.13 -17.72
N PRO A 259 2.18 7.22 -17.46
CA PRO A 259 0.96 7.31 -16.65
C PRO A 259 -0.22 6.52 -17.23
N TYR A 260 -1.06 5.95 -16.36
CA TYR A 260 -2.20 5.11 -16.75
C TYR A 260 -3.51 5.89 -16.65
N LYS A 261 -4.23 6.02 -17.76
CA LYS A 261 -5.47 6.82 -17.82
C LYS A 261 -6.72 6.05 -17.35
N ASP A 262 -6.66 4.73 -17.36
CA ASP A 262 -7.78 3.86 -17.00
C ASP A 262 -7.34 2.73 -16.04
N CYS A 263 -8.34 2.12 -15.39
CA CYS A 263 -8.10 1.10 -14.37
C CYS A 263 -7.53 -0.21 -14.95
N LEU A 264 -7.86 -0.55 -16.20
CA LEU A 264 -7.38 -1.77 -16.83
C LEU A 264 -5.88 -1.68 -17.14
N ALA A 265 -5.43 -0.53 -17.65
CA ALA A 265 -4.02 -0.24 -17.87
C ALA A 265 -3.22 -0.37 -16.56
N VAL A 266 -3.76 0.13 -15.44
CA VAL A 266 -3.15 -0.04 -14.11
C VAL A 266 -3.01 -1.52 -13.74
N LEU A 267 -4.09 -2.29 -13.84
CA LEU A 267 -4.11 -3.71 -13.45
C LEU A 267 -3.16 -4.55 -14.32
N THR A 268 -3.08 -4.28 -15.62
CA THR A 268 -2.39 -5.14 -16.58
C THR A 268 -0.91 -4.81 -16.77
N ALA A 269 -0.46 -3.59 -16.41
CA ALA A 269 0.91 -3.14 -16.67
C ALA A 269 1.97 -4.01 -15.98
N GLY A 270 1.77 -4.34 -14.70
CA GLY A 270 2.69 -5.17 -13.93
C GLY A 270 2.88 -6.57 -14.54
N ALA A 271 1.77 -7.24 -14.87
CA ALA A 271 1.77 -8.56 -15.49
C ALA A 271 2.39 -8.54 -16.89
N THR A 272 2.06 -7.54 -17.70
CA THR A 272 2.62 -7.38 -19.05
C THR A 272 4.13 -7.21 -19.00
N LYS A 273 4.63 -6.36 -18.09
CA LYS A 273 6.06 -6.22 -17.84
C LYS A 273 6.70 -7.55 -17.44
N GLU A 274 6.06 -8.31 -16.54
CA GLU A 274 6.67 -9.53 -16.03
C GLU A 274 6.69 -10.64 -17.08
N ILE A 275 5.64 -10.75 -17.91
CA ILE A 275 5.65 -11.63 -19.10
C ILE A 275 6.80 -11.23 -20.04
N ALA A 276 6.99 -9.94 -20.32
CA ALA A 276 8.08 -9.47 -21.18
C ALA A 276 9.46 -9.81 -20.60
N TYR A 277 9.64 -9.66 -19.29
CA TYR A 277 10.86 -10.05 -18.59
C TYR A 277 11.13 -11.55 -18.72
N LEU A 278 10.15 -12.39 -18.38
CA LEU A 278 10.32 -13.84 -18.35
C LEU A 278 10.45 -14.43 -19.75
N SER A 279 9.79 -13.86 -20.75
CA SER A 279 9.94 -14.29 -22.15
C SER A 279 11.37 -14.05 -22.66
N LYS A 280 12.01 -12.96 -22.21
CA LYS A 280 13.37 -12.58 -22.65
C LYS A 280 14.48 -13.21 -21.82
N PHE A 281 14.25 -13.37 -20.51
CA PHE A 281 15.30 -13.66 -19.53
C PHE A 281 14.96 -14.80 -18.57
N GLY A 282 13.77 -15.39 -18.69
CA GLY A 282 13.29 -16.43 -17.80
C GLY A 282 14.11 -17.71 -17.91
N GLN A 283 14.28 -18.36 -16.77
CA GLN A 283 14.91 -19.67 -16.64
C GLN A 283 14.31 -20.37 -15.43
N PRO A 284 14.38 -21.71 -15.35
CA PRO A 284 13.91 -22.41 -14.16
C PRO A 284 14.66 -21.96 -12.89
N LEU A 285 13.93 -21.68 -11.81
CA LEU A 285 14.50 -21.20 -10.54
C LEU A 285 13.86 -21.92 -9.35
N GLN A 286 14.64 -22.25 -8.32
CA GLN A 286 14.06 -22.58 -7.02
C GLN A 286 13.53 -21.31 -6.35
N PRO A 287 12.45 -21.39 -5.56
CA PRO A 287 11.96 -20.26 -4.78
C PRO A 287 13.08 -19.59 -3.98
N ILE A 288 13.14 -18.25 -4.05
CA ILE A 288 14.09 -17.47 -3.25
C ILE A 288 13.83 -17.66 -1.75
N GLN A 289 12.55 -17.76 -1.38
CA GLN A 289 12.11 -18.09 -0.02
C GLN A 289 12.34 -19.58 0.21
N ARG A 290 13.44 -19.92 0.90
CA ARG A 290 13.90 -21.30 1.08
C ARG A 290 12.85 -22.22 1.71
N LEU A 291 12.03 -21.70 2.64
CA LEU A 291 10.93 -22.45 3.25
C LEU A 291 9.88 -22.94 2.23
N ARG A 292 9.75 -22.26 1.09
CA ARG A 292 8.84 -22.68 0.02
C ARG A 292 9.43 -23.76 -0.88
N ARG A 293 10.70 -24.10 -0.76
CA ARG A 293 11.32 -25.11 -1.64
C ARG A 293 10.75 -26.51 -1.37
N GLU A 294 10.37 -26.79 -0.13
CA GLU A 294 9.73 -28.05 0.24
C GLU A 294 8.42 -28.28 -0.50
N THR A 295 7.61 -27.23 -0.74
CA THR A 295 6.35 -27.36 -1.50
C THR A 295 6.54 -27.72 -2.98
N TYR A 296 7.79 -27.74 -3.44
CA TYR A 296 8.18 -28.07 -4.80
C TYR A 296 9.21 -29.20 -4.85
N ASP A 297 9.33 -30.00 -3.77
CA ASP A 297 10.32 -31.07 -3.65
C ASP A 297 11.76 -30.62 -3.99
N TYR A 298 12.07 -29.37 -3.62
CA TYR A 298 13.34 -28.69 -3.88
C TYR A 298 13.70 -28.59 -5.38
N GLN A 299 12.75 -28.72 -6.29
CA GLN A 299 12.99 -28.60 -7.73
C GLN A 299 12.90 -27.14 -8.22
N PRO A 300 13.71 -26.76 -9.21
CA PRO A 300 13.51 -25.50 -9.94
C PRO A 300 12.15 -25.46 -10.61
N GLN A 301 11.45 -24.33 -10.49
CA GLN A 301 10.15 -24.09 -11.09
C GLN A 301 10.31 -23.43 -12.45
N SER A 302 9.50 -23.84 -13.42
CA SER A 302 9.52 -23.26 -14.76
C SER A 302 8.90 -21.86 -14.73
N HIS A 303 9.59 -20.90 -15.35
CA HIS A 303 9.07 -19.56 -15.59
C HIS A 303 7.87 -19.56 -16.55
N LEU A 304 7.77 -20.57 -17.43
CA LEU A 304 6.67 -20.69 -18.40
C LEU A 304 5.32 -20.91 -17.70
N ASP A 305 5.30 -21.67 -16.60
CA ASP A 305 4.08 -21.88 -15.81
C ASP A 305 3.61 -20.58 -15.15
N TYR A 306 4.57 -19.73 -14.74
CA TYR A 306 4.25 -18.42 -14.21
C TYR A 306 3.77 -17.45 -15.29
N ILE A 307 4.36 -17.47 -16.50
CA ILE A 307 3.83 -16.75 -17.66
C ILE A 307 2.39 -17.16 -17.94
N ALA A 308 2.08 -18.47 -17.95
CA ALA A 308 0.71 -18.95 -18.13
C ALA A 308 -0.24 -18.44 -17.02
N THR A 309 0.25 -18.38 -15.78
CA THR A 309 -0.52 -17.82 -14.65
C THR A 309 -0.76 -16.31 -14.82
N LEU A 310 0.22 -15.55 -15.28
CA LEU A 310 0.07 -14.12 -15.60
C LEU A 310 -0.91 -13.89 -16.76
N GLN A 311 -0.89 -14.75 -17.78
CA GLN A 311 -1.85 -14.71 -18.88
C GLN A 311 -3.28 -14.99 -18.41
N LEU A 312 -3.48 -15.91 -17.45
CA LEU A 312 -4.78 -16.10 -16.81
C LEU A 312 -5.21 -14.87 -16.01
N TYR A 313 -4.30 -14.27 -15.24
CA TYR A 313 -4.58 -13.00 -14.55
C TYR A 313 -5.01 -11.90 -15.53
N LEU A 314 -4.33 -11.74 -16.67
CA LEU A 314 -4.69 -10.73 -17.68
C LEU A 314 -6.09 -10.94 -18.25
N LYS A 315 -6.55 -12.19 -18.41
CA LYS A 315 -7.93 -12.48 -18.83
C LYS A 315 -8.97 -12.09 -17.78
N VAL A 316 -8.60 -12.20 -16.51
CA VAL A 316 -9.46 -11.92 -15.35
C VAL A 316 -9.44 -10.43 -14.97
N ALA A 317 -8.38 -9.70 -15.30
CA ALA A 317 -8.17 -8.31 -14.91
C ALA A 317 -9.36 -7.36 -15.19
N PRO A 318 -10.07 -7.42 -16.34
CA PRO A 318 -11.26 -6.59 -16.56
C PRO A 318 -12.35 -6.79 -15.52
N SER A 319 -12.59 -8.04 -15.10
CA SER A 319 -13.59 -8.40 -14.08
C SER A 319 -13.17 -8.03 -12.65
N LEU A 320 -11.91 -7.63 -12.45
CA LEU A 320 -11.45 -7.09 -11.18
C LEU A 320 -11.84 -5.62 -11.01
N ILE A 321 -12.25 -4.91 -12.07
CA ILE A 321 -12.65 -3.50 -11.95
C ILE A 321 -14.04 -3.45 -11.30
N PRO A 322 -14.21 -2.73 -10.18
CA PRO A 322 -15.52 -2.59 -9.54
C PRO A 322 -16.60 -2.08 -10.50
N HIS A 323 -17.80 -2.64 -10.45
CA HIS A 323 -18.95 -2.16 -11.21
C HIS A 323 -19.91 -1.37 -10.31
N GLY A 324 -20.65 -0.42 -10.87
CA GLY A 324 -21.70 0.31 -10.14
C GLY A 324 -21.24 1.44 -9.21
N SER A 325 -19.93 1.65 -9.02
CA SER A 325 -19.41 2.78 -8.23
C SER A 325 -18.24 3.50 -8.91
N PRO A 326 -18.51 4.58 -9.67
CA PRO A 326 -17.47 5.38 -10.33
C PRO A 326 -16.46 6.01 -9.35
N ALA A 327 -16.86 6.23 -8.09
CA ALA A 327 -15.97 6.77 -7.05
C ALA A 327 -14.76 5.85 -6.79
N LEU A 328 -14.93 4.53 -6.92
CA LEU A 328 -13.88 3.55 -6.70
C LEU A 328 -12.77 3.60 -7.76
N HIS A 329 -13.08 4.05 -8.98
CA HIS A 329 -12.12 4.13 -10.10
C HIS A 329 -11.19 5.33 -9.99
N ARG A 330 -11.57 6.30 -9.16
CA ARG A 330 -10.87 7.56 -9.03
C ARG A 330 -9.44 7.34 -8.52
N PRO A 331 -8.43 7.92 -9.18
CA PRO A 331 -7.06 7.85 -8.68
C PRO A 331 -6.91 8.68 -7.39
N VAL A 332 -6.30 8.08 -6.36
CA VAL A 332 -6.01 8.69 -5.06
C VAL A 332 -4.54 8.48 -4.68
N LEU A 333 -3.98 9.45 -3.96
CA LEU A 333 -2.64 9.34 -3.39
C LEU A 333 -2.75 8.81 -1.97
N ARG A 334 -1.88 7.85 -1.63
CA ARG A 334 -1.74 7.33 -0.28
C ARG A 334 -0.27 7.29 0.11
N HIS A 335 -0.01 7.49 1.40
CA HIS A 335 1.32 7.28 1.96
C HIS A 335 1.74 5.81 1.80
N PRO A 336 2.95 5.52 1.30
CA PRO A 336 3.38 4.14 1.03
C PRO A 336 3.67 3.34 2.30
N ASP A 337 4.17 4.00 3.35
CA ASP A 337 4.53 3.34 4.61
C ASP A 337 4.39 4.29 5.81
N LEU A 338 3.32 4.18 6.60
CA LEU A 338 2.99 5.17 7.65
C LEU A 338 3.77 4.98 8.95
N GLN A 339 4.29 3.79 9.27
CA GLN A 339 5.03 3.58 10.52
C GLN A 339 6.39 2.96 10.24
N PRO A 340 7.49 3.60 10.67
CA PRO A 340 7.60 4.67 11.67
C PRO A 340 7.68 6.11 11.10
N ASN A 341 6.88 6.48 10.10
CA ASN A 341 7.08 7.74 9.35
C ASN A 341 6.20 8.92 9.77
N ILE A 342 5.56 8.84 10.95
CA ILE A 342 4.71 9.89 11.51
C ILE A 342 5.44 10.57 12.68
N PHE A 343 5.51 11.89 12.62
CA PHE A 343 5.98 12.76 13.70
C PHE A 343 4.81 13.52 14.31
N VAL A 344 4.84 13.64 15.64
CA VAL A 344 3.81 14.33 16.41
C VAL A 344 4.41 15.37 17.37
N SER A 345 3.62 16.38 17.69
CA SER A 345 3.92 17.35 18.75
C SER A 345 3.79 16.73 20.16
N ASP A 346 4.07 17.52 21.19
CA ASP A 346 3.86 17.10 22.58
C ASP A 346 2.38 16.83 22.87
N GLU A 347 1.48 17.56 22.20
CA GLU A 347 0.02 17.38 22.24
C GLU A 347 -0.49 16.25 21.32
N LEU A 348 0.40 15.49 20.67
CA LEU A 348 0.06 14.40 19.74
C LEU A 348 -0.63 14.85 18.44
N GLU A 349 -0.41 16.08 18.01
CA GLU A 349 -0.82 16.54 16.68
C GLU A 349 0.19 16.13 15.62
N ILE A 350 -0.27 15.62 14.47
CA ILE A 350 0.62 15.20 13.37
C ILE A 350 1.25 16.43 12.74
N ASN A 351 2.56 16.61 12.95
CA ASN A 351 3.30 17.76 12.45
C ASN A 351 4.20 17.43 11.25
N GLY A 352 4.40 16.14 10.95
CA GLY A 352 5.14 15.71 9.78
C GLY A 352 4.92 14.25 9.39
N LEU A 353 4.77 14.03 8.09
CA LEU A 353 4.86 12.72 7.42
C LEU A 353 6.11 12.70 6.56
N ILE A 354 7.06 11.83 6.89
CA ILE A 354 8.29 11.67 6.13
C ILE A 354 8.23 10.46 5.20
N ASP A 355 9.22 10.30 4.34
CA ASP A 355 9.36 9.14 3.46
C ASP A 355 8.22 8.94 2.44
N TRP A 356 8.00 9.98 1.64
CA TRP A 356 7.13 9.94 0.46
C TRP A 356 7.77 9.23 -0.75
N GLN A 357 8.95 8.62 -0.56
CA GLN A 357 9.58 7.82 -1.59
C GLN A 357 8.67 6.65 -1.94
N HIS A 358 8.47 6.40 -3.23
CA HIS A 358 7.52 5.38 -3.68
C HIS A 358 6.06 5.62 -3.23
N SER A 359 5.62 6.86 -3.02
CA SER A 359 4.18 7.21 -2.99
C SER A 359 3.55 7.16 -4.39
N THR A 360 2.41 6.50 -4.55
CA THR A 360 1.79 6.25 -5.86
C THR A 360 0.34 6.71 -5.89
N VAL A 361 -0.09 7.20 -7.05
CA VAL A 361 -1.49 7.50 -7.34
C VAL A 361 -2.10 6.29 -8.06
N LEU A 362 -3.14 5.68 -7.48
CA LEU A 362 -3.84 4.50 -8.01
C LEU A 362 -5.34 4.65 -7.81
N PRO A 363 -6.17 3.90 -8.56
CA PRO A 363 -7.60 3.83 -8.29
C PRO A 363 -7.89 3.50 -6.82
N LEU A 364 -8.90 4.13 -6.25
CA LEU A 364 -9.28 3.98 -4.84
C LEU A 364 -9.47 2.51 -4.44
N PHE A 365 -10.04 1.66 -5.30
CA PHE A 365 -10.20 0.23 -5.02
C PHE A 365 -8.89 -0.56 -4.89
N LEU A 366 -7.76 -0.01 -5.36
CA LEU A 366 -6.42 -0.58 -5.16
C LEU A 366 -5.69 0.06 -3.97
N GLN A 367 -6.04 1.29 -3.60
CA GLN A 367 -5.44 2.00 -2.47
C GLN A 367 -6.17 1.78 -1.14
N CYS A 368 -7.41 1.30 -1.17
CA CYS A 368 -8.19 1.02 0.03
C CYS A 368 -7.57 -0.14 0.84
N ALA A 369 -6.91 0.18 1.94
CA ALA A 369 -6.37 -0.81 2.86
C ALA A 369 -6.33 -0.25 4.28
N ILE A 370 -6.14 -1.13 5.26
CA ILE A 370 -5.81 -0.73 6.62
C ILE A 370 -4.27 -0.73 6.73
N PRO A 371 -3.63 0.28 7.34
CA PRO A 371 -2.18 0.29 7.54
C PRO A 371 -1.71 -0.99 8.25
N ASN A 372 -0.55 -1.52 7.85
CA ASN A 372 -0.06 -2.82 8.32
C ASN A 372 0.07 -2.93 9.85
N SER A 373 0.36 -1.83 10.52
CA SER A 373 0.47 -1.76 11.98
C SER A 373 -0.87 -1.66 12.72
N LEU A 374 -1.95 -1.35 12.00
CA LEU A 374 -3.31 -1.24 12.53
C LEU A 374 -4.19 -2.43 12.11
N GLN A 375 -3.83 -3.16 11.06
CA GLN A 375 -4.61 -4.29 10.55
C GLN A 375 -4.45 -5.55 11.39
N ASN A 376 -5.47 -6.40 11.35
CA ASN A 376 -5.52 -7.71 12.01
C ASN A 376 -6.34 -8.69 11.16
N TYR A 377 -6.02 -8.77 9.86
CA TYR A 377 -6.69 -9.66 8.91
C TYR A 377 -6.50 -11.14 9.30
N GLY A 378 -7.51 -11.96 8.99
CA GLY A 378 -7.57 -13.38 9.38
C GLY A 378 -8.04 -13.63 10.80
N ASP A 379 -8.53 -12.60 11.51
CA ASP A 379 -9.15 -12.71 12.82
C ASP A 379 -10.65 -12.39 12.72
N ASP A 380 -11.49 -13.38 13.04
CA ASP A 380 -12.94 -13.29 12.88
C ASP A 380 -13.56 -12.09 13.62
N VAL A 381 -13.04 -11.74 14.81
CA VAL A 381 -13.54 -10.59 15.59
C VAL A 381 -13.26 -9.28 14.86
N SER A 382 -12.05 -9.14 14.32
CA SER A 382 -11.64 -7.96 13.55
C SER A 382 -12.41 -7.84 12.24
N GLU A 383 -12.53 -8.94 11.48
CA GLU A 383 -13.22 -8.93 10.18
C GLU A 383 -14.73 -8.72 10.29
N SER A 384 -15.35 -9.19 11.38
CA SER A 384 -16.77 -8.91 11.69
C SER A 384 -17.00 -7.55 12.35
N LEU A 385 -15.95 -6.74 12.53
CA LEU A 385 -15.99 -5.44 13.20
C LEU A 385 -16.70 -5.48 14.57
N ARG A 386 -16.59 -6.61 15.29
CA ARG A 386 -17.12 -6.72 16.65
C ARG A 386 -16.24 -5.93 17.59
N LYS A 387 -16.85 -5.15 18.49
CA LYS A 387 -16.12 -4.40 19.51
C LYS A 387 -15.29 -5.38 20.36
N PRO A 388 -13.96 -5.25 20.40
CA PRO A 388 -13.13 -6.19 21.14
C PRO A 388 -13.27 -5.99 22.66
N THR A 389 -13.13 -7.08 23.39
CA THR A 389 -13.13 -7.12 24.86
C THR A 389 -11.97 -7.97 25.36
N LEU A 390 -11.43 -7.64 26.53
CA LEU A 390 -10.49 -8.51 27.22
C LEU A 390 -11.21 -9.70 27.87
N PRO A 391 -10.56 -10.87 28.03
CA PRO A 391 -11.09 -11.97 28.80
C PRO A 391 -11.36 -11.56 30.25
N ILE A 392 -12.50 -11.99 30.81
CA ILE A 392 -12.90 -11.66 32.19
C ILE A 392 -11.91 -12.25 33.22
N ASN A 393 -11.28 -13.37 32.87
CA ASN A 393 -10.33 -14.10 33.72
C ASN A 393 -8.87 -13.76 33.43
N LEU A 394 -8.56 -12.63 32.76
CA LEU A 394 -7.19 -12.26 32.37
C LEU A 394 -6.21 -12.35 33.54
N ASP A 395 -6.56 -11.77 34.69
CA ASP A 395 -5.71 -11.74 35.90
C ASP A 395 -5.45 -13.13 36.51
N GLN A 396 -6.20 -14.14 36.07
CA GLN A 396 -6.08 -15.53 36.52
C GLN A 396 -5.24 -16.40 35.56
N LEU A 397 -4.83 -15.86 34.41
CA LEU A 397 -4.00 -16.55 33.43
C LEU A 397 -2.52 -16.47 33.79
N GLU A 398 -1.71 -17.37 33.20
CA GLU A 398 -0.25 -17.28 33.25
C GLU A 398 0.24 -16.00 32.54
N LEU A 399 1.36 -15.43 32.98
CA LEU A 399 1.88 -14.15 32.47
C LEU A 399 2.04 -14.13 30.93
N GLU A 400 2.52 -15.23 30.36
CA GLU A 400 2.67 -15.37 28.89
C GLU A 400 1.30 -15.30 28.19
N GLU A 401 0.29 -15.95 28.74
CA GLU A 401 -1.06 -15.94 28.18
C GLU A 401 -1.72 -14.57 28.37
N GLN A 402 -1.50 -13.91 29.52
CA GLN A 402 -1.91 -12.52 29.73
C GLN A 402 -1.32 -11.59 28.66
N HIS A 403 -0.04 -11.73 28.35
CA HIS A 403 0.63 -10.96 27.31
C HIS A 403 0.02 -11.22 25.93
N GLN A 404 -0.22 -12.48 25.58
CA GLN A 404 -0.82 -12.86 24.30
C GLN A 404 -2.24 -12.31 24.14
N GLN A 405 -3.07 -12.41 25.18
CA GLN A 405 -4.44 -11.88 25.16
C GLN A 405 -4.46 -10.35 25.10
N THR A 406 -3.55 -9.68 25.81
CA THR A 406 -3.40 -8.22 25.78
C THR A 406 -2.96 -7.73 24.41
N GLU A 407 -1.98 -8.40 23.78
CA GLU A 407 -1.52 -8.06 22.44
C GLU A 407 -2.60 -8.32 21.38
N LEU A 408 -3.32 -9.44 21.48
CA LEU A 408 -4.44 -9.75 20.60
C LEU A 408 -5.56 -8.70 20.73
N PHE A 409 -5.92 -8.32 21.96
CA PHE A 409 -6.87 -7.24 22.22
C PHE A 409 -6.38 -5.93 21.59
N ARG A 410 -5.11 -5.56 21.79
CA ARG A 410 -4.53 -4.36 21.20
C ARG A 410 -4.67 -4.37 19.67
N ARG A 411 -4.31 -5.46 18.99
CA ARG A 411 -4.41 -5.57 17.52
C ARG A 411 -5.87 -5.47 17.05
N ARG A 412 -6.80 -6.16 17.71
CA ARG A 412 -8.24 -6.07 17.41
C ARG A 412 -8.78 -4.66 17.63
N HIS A 413 -8.39 -4.01 18.72
CA HIS A 413 -8.82 -2.67 19.08
C HIS A 413 -8.36 -1.64 18.05
N LEU A 414 -7.07 -1.67 17.67
CA LEU A 414 -6.52 -0.75 16.67
C LEU A 414 -7.19 -0.93 15.31
N HIS A 415 -7.45 -2.17 14.90
CA HIS A 415 -8.20 -2.48 13.68
C HIS A 415 -9.61 -1.90 13.73
N TYR A 416 -10.36 -2.24 14.78
CA TYR A 416 -11.73 -1.79 14.99
C TYR A 416 -11.82 -0.26 14.98
N LEU A 417 -10.93 0.40 15.72
CA LEU A 417 -10.91 1.85 15.81
C LEU A 417 -10.61 2.48 14.45
N TYR A 418 -9.59 2.01 13.74
CA TYR A 418 -9.25 2.55 12.42
C TYR A 418 -10.43 2.43 11.45
N VAL A 419 -11.06 1.26 11.35
CA VAL A 419 -12.19 1.04 10.43
C VAL A 419 -13.38 1.89 10.83
N LYS A 420 -13.72 1.94 12.12
CA LYS A 420 -14.83 2.76 12.63
C LYS A 420 -14.60 4.24 12.33
N THR A 421 -13.44 4.80 12.67
CA THR A 421 -13.14 6.21 12.40
C THR A 421 -13.10 6.50 10.90
N THR A 422 -12.63 5.55 10.08
CA THR A 422 -12.67 5.66 8.61
C THR A 422 -14.11 5.73 8.10
N ALA A 423 -15.02 4.90 8.63
CA ALA A 423 -16.44 4.95 8.29
C ALA A 423 -17.07 6.32 8.62
N GLU A 424 -16.65 6.95 9.72
CA GLU A 424 -17.18 8.25 10.16
C GLU A 424 -16.60 9.44 9.38
N MET A 425 -15.32 9.39 8.99
CA MET A 425 -14.57 10.56 8.49
C MET A 425 -14.10 10.46 7.03
N ASN A 426 -14.15 9.27 6.44
CA ASN A 426 -13.70 8.99 5.07
C ASN A 426 -14.57 7.89 4.44
N THR A 427 -15.85 8.21 4.24
CA THR A 427 -16.88 7.26 3.78
C THR A 427 -16.50 6.59 2.46
N GLU A 428 -15.96 7.32 1.47
CA GLU A 428 -15.52 6.72 0.19
C GLU A 428 -14.44 5.64 0.40
N HIS A 429 -13.53 5.83 1.35
CA HIS A 429 -12.51 4.83 1.68
C HIS A 429 -13.12 3.64 2.42
N TYR A 430 -14.04 3.88 3.36
CA TYR A 430 -14.78 2.81 4.01
C TYR A 430 -15.57 1.97 3.00
N ASP A 431 -16.31 2.61 2.09
CA ASP A 431 -17.06 1.94 1.03
C ASP A 431 -16.12 1.08 0.17
N ALA A 432 -14.92 1.60 -0.15
CA ALA A 432 -13.92 0.85 -0.89
C ALA A 432 -13.33 -0.33 -0.10
N LEU A 433 -13.22 -0.23 1.23
CA LEU A 433 -12.78 -1.33 2.11
C LEU A 433 -13.85 -2.42 2.20
N ALA A 434 -15.11 -2.00 2.36
CA ALA A 434 -16.28 -2.87 2.48
C ALA A 434 -16.69 -3.50 1.15
N TYR A 435 -16.28 -2.92 0.02
CA TYR A 435 -16.62 -3.45 -1.30
C TYR A 435 -16.10 -4.89 -1.50
N ASP A 436 -16.96 -5.76 -2.00
CA ASP A 436 -16.71 -7.20 -2.16
C ASP A 436 -15.37 -7.47 -2.81
N TYR A 437 -14.53 -8.33 -2.23
CA TYR A 437 -13.21 -8.70 -2.75
C TYR A 437 -12.12 -7.61 -2.69
N SER A 438 -12.31 -6.49 -1.96
CA SER A 438 -11.32 -5.40 -1.84
C SER A 438 -9.88 -5.89 -1.61
N THR A 439 -9.67 -6.70 -0.58
CA THR A 439 -8.35 -7.26 -0.24
C THR A 439 -7.82 -8.22 -1.29
N LEU A 440 -8.68 -9.07 -1.87
CA LEU A 440 -8.28 -10.04 -2.89
C LEU A 440 -7.84 -9.35 -4.18
N ARG A 441 -8.52 -8.29 -4.61
CA ARG A 441 -8.12 -7.48 -5.77
C ARG A 441 -6.74 -6.88 -5.61
N ARG A 442 -6.46 -6.31 -4.44
CA ARG A 442 -5.14 -5.73 -4.14
C ARG A 442 -4.03 -6.78 -4.19
N TRP A 443 -4.26 -7.96 -3.60
CA TRP A 443 -3.29 -9.06 -3.67
C TRP A 443 -3.05 -9.55 -5.10
N LEU A 444 -4.11 -9.70 -5.90
CA LEU A 444 -3.98 -10.10 -7.30
C LEU A 444 -3.18 -9.08 -8.10
N TYR A 445 -3.50 -7.79 -7.97
CA TYR A 445 -2.75 -6.69 -8.58
C TYR A 445 -1.28 -6.70 -8.17
N GLN A 446 -1.00 -6.80 -6.87
CA GLN A 446 0.35 -6.79 -6.33
C GLN A 446 1.17 -7.98 -6.83
N TYR A 447 0.66 -9.20 -6.67
CA TYR A 447 1.39 -10.41 -7.04
C TYR A 447 1.54 -10.60 -8.55
N ALA A 448 0.70 -9.97 -9.36
CA ALA A 448 0.87 -9.94 -10.80
C ALA A 448 1.97 -8.95 -11.25
N SER A 449 2.34 -7.98 -10.40
CA SER A 449 3.37 -6.98 -10.68
C SER A 449 4.75 -7.35 -10.11
N ASP A 450 4.78 -8.12 -9.02
CA ASP A 450 6.02 -8.51 -8.34
C ASP A 450 7.01 -9.27 -9.27
N PRO A 451 8.33 -9.07 -9.09
CA PRO A 451 9.32 -9.90 -9.75
C PRO A 451 9.12 -11.39 -9.45
N TRP A 452 9.18 -12.24 -10.48
CA TRP A 452 9.13 -13.68 -10.28
C TRP A 452 10.46 -14.21 -9.71
N GLU A 453 10.36 -14.87 -8.56
CA GLU A 453 11.51 -15.36 -7.79
C GLU A 453 11.44 -16.89 -7.57
N GLY A 454 10.95 -17.62 -8.58
CA GLY A 454 10.85 -19.08 -8.57
C GLY A 454 9.62 -19.64 -7.85
N ASP A 455 8.61 -18.80 -7.57
CA ASP A 455 7.37 -19.22 -6.91
C ASP A 455 6.17 -19.11 -7.85
N ASN A 456 5.58 -20.25 -8.21
CA ASN A 456 4.43 -20.35 -9.10
C ASN A 456 3.08 -20.41 -8.37
N MET A 457 3.09 -20.50 -7.03
CA MET A 457 1.89 -20.76 -6.24
C MET A 457 1.20 -19.50 -5.73
N THR A 458 1.92 -18.42 -5.39
CA THR A 458 1.30 -17.25 -4.75
C THR A 458 0.20 -16.62 -5.61
N LEU A 459 0.48 -16.20 -6.84
CA LEU A 459 -0.54 -15.61 -7.72
C LEU A 459 -1.63 -16.63 -8.08
N LYS A 460 -1.23 -17.85 -8.42
CA LYS A 460 -2.13 -18.95 -8.79
C LYS A 460 -3.15 -19.25 -7.68
N SER A 461 -2.71 -19.27 -6.41
CA SER A 461 -3.59 -19.51 -5.27
C SER A 461 -4.66 -18.43 -5.13
N LYS A 462 -4.31 -17.15 -5.36
CA LYS A 462 -5.27 -16.04 -5.30
C LYS A 462 -6.25 -16.06 -6.46
N LEU A 463 -5.82 -16.47 -7.66
CA LEU A 463 -6.72 -16.70 -8.80
C LEU A 463 -7.70 -17.84 -8.50
N ILE A 464 -7.25 -18.93 -7.86
CA ILE A 464 -8.13 -20.01 -7.42
C ILE A 464 -9.10 -19.53 -6.35
N THR A 465 -8.66 -18.74 -5.36
CA THR A 465 -9.54 -18.14 -4.36
C THR A 465 -10.62 -17.27 -5.02
N LEU A 466 -10.25 -16.47 -6.02
CA LEU A 466 -11.21 -15.66 -6.77
C LEU A 466 -12.25 -16.53 -7.50
N ALA A 467 -11.80 -17.55 -8.23
CA ALA A 467 -12.68 -18.48 -8.93
C ALA A 467 -13.65 -19.21 -7.98
N LYS A 468 -13.16 -19.64 -6.82
CA LYS A 468 -14.00 -20.27 -5.79
C LYS A 468 -15.07 -19.32 -5.28
N ARG A 469 -14.68 -18.09 -4.90
CA ARG A 469 -15.66 -17.15 -4.37
C ARG A 469 -16.72 -16.72 -5.39
N TRP A 470 -16.37 -16.64 -6.68
CA TRP A 470 -17.39 -16.46 -7.73
C TRP A 470 -18.38 -17.62 -7.80
N THR A 471 -17.89 -18.85 -7.62
CA THR A 471 -18.76 -20.03 -7.58
C THR A 471 -19.64 -20.03 -6.33
N ASP A 472 -19.08 -19.64 -5.17
CA ASP A 472 -19.82 -19.53 -3.91
C ASP A 472 -20.94 -18.49 -4.03
N ALA A 473 -20.66 -17.31 -4.60
CA ALA A 473 -21.67 -16.26 -4.82
C ALA A 473 -22.79 -16.70 -5.78
N GLN A 474 -22.43 -17.43 -6.85
CA GLN A 474 -23.44 -18.02 -7.75
C GLN A 474 -24.29 -19.07 -7.02
N THR A 475 -23.66 -19.93 -6.22
CA THR A 475 -24.35 -20.97 -5.44
C THR A 475 -25.31 -20.35 -4.42
N GLU A 476 -24.88 -19.30 -3.72
CA GLU A 476 -25.72 -18.56 -2.78
C GLU A 476 -26.93 -17.92 -3.49
N ALA A 477 -26.73 -17.31 -4.65
CA ALA A 477 -27.83 -16.77 -5.46
C ALA A 477 -28.82 -17.86 -5.91
N ASP A 478 -28.30 -19.01 -6.38
CA ASP A 478 -29.11 -20.16 -6.78
C ASP A 478 -29.90 -20.76 -5.59
N GLU A 479 -29.28 -20.83 -4.40
CA GLU A 479 -29.92 -21.28 -3.16
C GLU A 479 -31.00 -20.31 -2.68
N GLN A 480 -30.74 -19.00 -2.74
CA GLN A 480 -31.71 -17.96 -2.41
C GLN A 480 -32.92 -18.02 -3.35
N LEU A 481 -32.70 -18.12 -4.67
CA LEU A 481 -33.78 -18.27 -5.65
C LEU A 481 -34.61 -19.52 -5.36
N LYS A 482 -33.97 -20.66 -5.11
CA LYS A 482 -34.63 -21.91 -4.77
C LYS A 482 -35.44 -21.79 -3.48
N HIS A 483 -34.92 -21.10 -2.47
CA HIS A 483 -35.63 -20.85 -1.22
C HIS A 483 -36.88 -19.99 -1.46
N CYS A 484 -36.77 -18.91 -2.24
CA CYS A 484 -37.92 -18.09 -2.64
C CYS A 484 -38.98 -18.92 -3.39
N GLN A 485 -38.57 -19.74 -4.36
CA GLN A 485 -39.47 -20.64 -5.10
C GLN A 485 -40.20 -21.62 -4.18
N GLN A 486 -39.51 -22.22 -3.20
CA GLN A 486 -40.10 -23.12 -2.21
C GLN A 486 -41.07 -22.40 -1.27
N LEU A 487 -40.72 -21.19 -0.82
CA LEU A 487 -41.58 -20.36 0.04
C LEU A 487 -42.91 -20.04 -0.63
N ILE A 488 -42.89 -19.69 -1.93
CA ILE A 488 -44.11 -19.37 -2.67
C ILE A 488 -44.78 -20.61 -3.28
N GLY A 489 -44.08 -21.74 -3.37
CA GLY A 489 -44.61 -23.02 -3.85
C GLY A 489 -44.71 -23.11 -5.38
N VAL A 490 -43.71 -22.60 -6.10
CA VAL A 490 -43.61 -22.67 -7.56
C VAL A 490 -42.45 -23.56 -8.01
N GLY A 491 -42.54 -24.10 -9.22
CA GLY A 491 -41.45 -24.82 -9.88
C GLY A 491 -40.36 -23.88 -10.40
N ASN A 492 -39.31 -24.46 -10.99
CA ASN A 492 -38.12 -23.71 -11.47
C ASN A 492 -38.44 -22.61 -12.50
N GLU A 493 -39.51 -22.79 -13.28
CA GLU A 493 -39.99 -21.84 -14.30
C GLU A 493 -41.12 -20.93 -13.78
N GLY A 494 -41.33 -20.86 -12.46
CA GLY A 494 -42.47 -20.16 -11.87
C GLY A 494 -43.82 -20.88 -12.05
N TRP A 495 -43.82 -22.11 -12.58
CA TRP A 495 -45.03 -22.90 -12.82
C TRP A 495 -45.71 -23.36 -11.52
N VAL A 496 -47.03 -23.29 -11.48
CA VAL A 496 -47.88 -23.78 -10.38
C VAL A 496 -49.21 -24.30 -10.95
N PRO A 497 -49.82 -25.38 -10.41
CA PRO A 497 -51.15 -25.80 -10.85
C PRO A 497 -52.21 -24.72 -10.58
N VAL A 498 -53.22 -24.64 -11.45
CA VAL A 498 -54.27 -23.60 -11.41
C VAL A 498 -54.92 -23.47 -10.03
N ASP A 499 -55.20 -24.61 -9.37
CA ASP A 499 -55.84 -24.63 -8.05
C ASP A 499 -55.01 -23.97 -6.93
N TYR A 500 -53.69 -23.83 -7.13
CA TYR A 500 -52.76 -23.25 -6.17
C TYR A 500 -52.24 -21.86 -6.58
N TYR A 501 -52.62 -21.35 -7.76
CA TYR A 501 -52.09 -20.11 -8.33
C TYR A 501 -52.35 -18.88 -7.44
N GLU A 502 -53.60 -18.66 -7.03
CA GLU A 502 -53.95 -17.51 -6.20
C GLU A 502 -53.24 -17.52 -4.85
N ALA A 503 -53.07 -18.72 -4.26
CA ALA A 503 -52.33 -18.88 -3.01
C ALA A 503 -50.83 -18.61 -3.18
N ALA A 504 -50.23 -19.00 -4.32
CA ALA A 504 -48.84 -18.69 -4.64
C ALA A 504 -48.63 -17.19 -4.88
N LYS A 505 -49.51 -16.52 -5.64
CA LYS A 505 -49.46 -15.06 -5.82
C LYS A 505 -49.66 -14.29 -4.51
N ALA A 506 -50.49 -14.77 -3.60
CA ALA A 506 -50.62 -14.18 -2.28
C ALA A 506 -49.31 -14.27 -1.47
N ARG A 507 -48.65 -15.43 -1.45
CA ARG A 507 -47.35 -15.61 -0.80
C ARG A 507 -46.24 -14.77 -1.44
N GLU A 508 -46.23 -14.68 -2.76
CA GLU A 508 -45.27 -13.85 -3.51
C GLU A 508 -45.42 -12.36 -3.16
N ARG A 509 -46.65 -11.84 -3.10
CA ARG A 509 -46.90 -10.45 -2.65
C ARG A 509 -46.42 -10.21 -1.22
N THR A 510 -46.62 -11.18 -0.31
CA THR A 510 -46.09 -11.09 1.06
C THR A 510 -44.56 -11.05 1.05
N LEU A 511 -43.90 -11.95 0.31
CA LEU A 511 -42.45 -11.98 0.17
C LEU A 511 -41.89 -10.65 -0.38
N LYS A 512 -42.56 -10.06 -1.40
CA LYS A 512 -42.22 -8.73 -1.94
C LYS A 512 -42.36 -7.64 -0.88
N GLY A 513 -43.45 -7.67 -0.11
CA GLY A 513 -43.68 -6.76 1.00
C GLY A 513 -42.60 -6.83 2.07
N ASP A 514 -42.23 -8.06 2.48
CA ASP A 514 -41.19 -8.30 3.49
C ASP A 514 -39.81 -7.83 3.00
N ALA A 515 -39.44 -8.09 1.75
CA ALA A 515 -38.20 -7.62 1.15
C ALA A 515 -38.12 -6.08 1.10
N LEU A 516 -39.21 -5.40 0.71
CA LEU A 516 -39.28 -3.94 0.68
C LEU A 516 -39.26 -3.31 2.09
N ALA A 517 -39.81 -4.01 3.08
CA ALA A 517 -39.76 -3.60 4.49
C ALA A 517 -38.34 -3.75 5.08
N ALA A 518 -37.60 -4.79 4.66
CA ALA A 518 -36.24 -5.05 5.10
C ALA A 518 -35.20 -4.09 4.49
N ALA A 519 -35.47 -3.51 3.31
CA ALA A 519 -34.56 -2.59 2.65
C ALA A 519 -34.25 -1.34 3.51
N GLU A 520 -32.98 -1.06 3.72
CA GLU A 520 -32.52 0.00 4.61
C GLU A 520 -32.55 1.37 3.93
N THR A 521 -32.35 1.41 2.60
CA THR A 521 -32.25 2.67 1.85
C THR A 521 -33.36 2.85 0.80
N THR A 522 -33.57 4.08 0.35
CA THR A 522 -34.52 4.37 -0.74
C THR A 522 -34.02 3.85 -2.09
N GLY A 523 -32.70 3.80 -2.29
CA GLY A 523 -32.09 3.24 -3.51
C GLY A 523 -32.29 1.73 -3.61
N GLU A 524 -32.09 1.02 -2.49
CA GLU A 524 -32.31 -0.42 -2.39
C GLU A 524 -33.78 -0.80 -2.65
N ARG A 525 -34.73 -0.08 -2.03
CA ARG A 525 -36.17 -0.27 -2.32
C ARG A 525 -36.48 -0.13 -3.81
N ARG A 526 -35.94 0.90 -4.46
CA ARG A 526 -36.13 1.11 -5.91
C ARG A 526 -35.54 -0.04 -6.74
N LEU A 527 -34.38 -0.58 -6.36
CA LEU A 527 -33.77 -1.71 -7.06
C LEU A 527 -34.61 -2.98 -6.91
N ILE A 528 -35.13 -3.26 -5.72
CA ILE A 528 -36.04 -4.39 -5.47
C ILE A 528 -37.33 -4.24 -6.29
N GLU A 529 -37.92 -3.04 -6.35
CA GLU A 529 -39.11 -2.78 -7.15
C GLU A 529 -38.88 -2.97 -8.66
N GLN A 530 -37.71 -2.57 -9.16
CA GLN A 530 -37.38 -2.63 -10.59
C GLN A 530 -36.92 -4.02 -11.07
N ASN A 531 -36.46 -4.88 -10.16
CA ASN A 531 -35.82 -6.15 -10.49
C ASN A 531 -36.39 -7.30 -9.65
N TRP A 532 -37.68 -7.24 -9.33
CA TRP A 532 -38.29 -8.29 -8.51
C TRP A 532 -38.25 -9.63 -9.26
N ILE A 533 -37.79 -10.67 -8.56
CA ILE A 533 -37.46 -11.97 -9.15
C ILE A 533 -38.63 -12.74 -9.79
N PHE A 534 -39.87 -12.29 -9.57
CA PHE A 534 -41.10 -12.87 -10.13
C PHE A 534 -41.92 -11.87 -10.96
N ASP A 535 -41.34 -10.73 -11.34
CA ASP A 535 -41.98 -9.81 -12.28
C ASP A 535 -41.85 -10.33 -13.72
N ASP A 536 -42.85 -10.03 -14.56
CA ASP A 536 -42.82 -10.39 -15.97
C ASP A 536 -41.68 -9.64 -16.69
N PHE A 537 -41.02 -10.31 -17.65
CA PHE A 537 -39.99 -9.71 -18.48
C PHE A 537 -40.10 -10.19 -19.94
N SER A 538 -39.49 -9.45 -20.85
CA SER A 538 -39.45 -9.82 -22.27
C SER A 538 -38.36 -10.86 -22.53
N GLU A 539 -38.73 -12.01 -23.09
CA GLU A 539 -37.77 -13.06 -23.49
C GLU A 539 -37.21 -12.86 -24.91
N ASP A 540 -37.73 -11.89 -25.68
CA ASP A 540 -37.34 -11.67 -27.10
C ASP A 540 -35.84 -11.37 -27.30
N ASP A 541 -35.18 -10.78 -26.30
CA ASP A 541 -33.73 -10.50 -26.35
C ASP A 541 -32.87 -11.74 -25.97
N TYR A 542 -33.51 -12.82 -25.50
CA TYR A 542 -32.87 -14.04 -24.96
C TYR A 542 -33.13 -15.30 -25.81
N MET A 543 -33.98 -15.19 -26.84
CA MET A 543 -34.40 -16.25 -27.78
C MET A 543 -33.82 -15.98 -29.17
#